data_AF-A0A2P4XTZ9-F1
#
_entry.id   AF-A0A2P4XTZ9-F1
#
_cell.length_a   1.000
_cell.length_b   1.000
_cell.length_c   1.000
_cell.angle_alpha   90.00
_cell.angle_beta   90.00
_cell.angle_gamma   90.00
#
_symmetry.space_group_name_H-M   'P 1'
#
loop_
_entity.id
_entity.type
_entity.pdbx_description
1 polymer ?
#
loop_
_entity_poly.entity_id
_entity_poly.type
_entity_poly.pdbx_seq_one_letter_code
_entity_poly.pdbx_strand_id
1 'polypeptide(L)'
;MLATTLRRSAVSKCTLSQLQSQRRHGGSLTKNKHIENWNNWRGDSEKRFKFDGQFFTSVVAWGLVPFGLYYVLGADERRKRDLRNGVPENFRQ
;
A
#
# COMPACT_ATOMS: atom_id res chain seq x y z
N MET A 1 -41.34 18.24 -51.12
CA MET A 1 -40.21 17.30 -50.95
C MET A 1 -39.04 18.08 -50.36
N LEU A 2 -38.70 17.86 -49.09
CA LEU A 2 -37.60 18.56 -48.42
C LEU A 2 -36.26 17.99 -48.89
N ALA A 3 -35.40 18.86 -49.42
CA ALA A 3 -34.05 18.50 -49.86
C ALA A 3 -33.16 18.18 -48.65
N THR A 4 -32.88 16.90 -48.45
CA THR A 4 -31.86 16.41 -47.52
C THR A 4 -30.50 16.44 -48.20
N THR A 5 -29.76 17.54 -48.06
CA THR A 5 -28.30 17.53 -48.31
C THR A 5 -27.58 18.12 -47.11
N LEU A 6 -27.40 17.30 -46.06
CA LEU A 6 -26.44 17.57 -45.01
C LEU A 6 -25.03 17.47 -45.62
N ARG A 7 -24.40 18.62 -45.89
CA ARG A 7 -22.97 18.69 -46.21
C ARG A 7 -22.20 18.17 -45.00
N ARG A 8 -21.65 16.96 -45.11
CA ARG A 8 -20.73 16.38 -44.14
C ARG A 8 -19.45 17.24 -44.15
N SER A 9 -19.35 18.19 -43.21
CA SER A 9 -18.14 18.98 -42.98
C SER A 9 -16.99 18.02 -42.65
N ALA A 10 -15.96 18.00 -43.49
CA ALA A 10 -14.77 17.19 -43.25
C ALA A 10 -14.15 17.58 -41.91
N VAL A 11 -13.99 16.60 -41.01
CA VAL A 11 -13.36 16.78 -39.70
C VAL A 11 -11.96 17.36 -39.91
N SER A 12 -11.63 18.44 -39.20
CA SER A 12 -10.34 19.11 -39.37
C SER A 12 -9.21 18.14 -39.00
N LYS A 13 -8.13 18.12 -39.77
CA LYS A 13 -6.96 17.26 -39.49
C LYS A 13 -6.42 17.44 -38.06
N CYS A 14 -6.64 18.62 -37.47
CA CYS A 14 -6.28 18.97 -36.10
C CYS A 14 -7.14 18.25 -35.03
N THR A 15 -8.42 18.01 -35.29
CA THR A 15 -9.27 17.22 -34.36
C THR A 15 -8.93 15.73 -34.42
N LEU A 16 -8.52 15.23 -35.59
CA LEU A 16 -8.02 13.86 -35.74
C LEU A 16 -6.68 13.65 -35.03
N SER A 17 -5.77 14.62 -35.05
CA SER A 17 -4.47 14.52 -34.35
C SER A 17 -4.63 14.59 -32.82
N GLN A 18 -5.59 15.35 -32.30
CA GLN A 18 -5.93 15.33 -30.87
C GLN A 18 -6.55 13.98 -30.43
N LEU A 19 -7.42 13.39 -31.25
CA LEU A 19 -7.96 12.04 -30.99
C LEU A 19 -6.87 10.96 -31.09
N GLN A 20 -5.93 11.09 -32.01
CA GLN A 20 -4.78 10.19 -32.12
C GLN A 20 -3.77 10.38 -30.98
N SER A 21 -3.57 11.59 -30.47
CA SER A 21 -2.72 11.87 -29.31
C SER A 21 -3.37 11.40 -27.99
N GLN A 22 -4.70 11.39 -27.90
CA GLN A 22 -5.43 10.72 -26.81
C GLN A 22 -5.37 9.20 -26.86
N ARG A 23 -4.90 8.62 -27.99
CA ARG A 23 -4.58 7.20 -28.08
C ARG A 23 -3.29 6.98 -27.28
N ARG A 24 -3.46 6.89 -25.96
CA ARG A 24 -2.42 6.49 -25.01
C ARG A 24 -1.62 5.36 -25.66
N HIS A 25 -0.30 5.51 -25.73
CA HIS A 25 0.61 4.43 -26.11
C HIS A 25 0.51 3.30 -25.06
N GLY A 26 -0.61 2.58 -25.10
CA GLY A 26 -1.01 1.58 -24.14
C GLY A 26 -0.66 0.22 -24.70
N GLY A 27 0.57 -0.23 -24.48
CA GLY A 27 0.90 -1.62 -24.76
C GLY A 27 2.37 -1.92 -24.99
N SER A 28 3.23 -1.69 -23.99
CA SER A 28 4.45 -2.50 -23.87
C SER A 28 4.29 -3.63 -22.83
N LEU A 29 3.19 -3.61 -22.06
CA LEU A 29 2.93 -4.56 -20.98
C LEU A 29 1.59 -5.24 -21.24
N THR A 30 1.64 -6.56 -21.42
CA THR A 30 0.45 -7.40 -21.40
C THR A 30 -0.15 -7.33 -19.99
N LYS A 31 -1.36 -6.79 -19.90
CA LYS A 31 -2.06 -6.64 -18.63
C LYS A 31 -2.41 -8.02 -18.09
N ASN A 32 -1.82 -8.39 -16.96
CA ASN A 32 -2.20 -9.60 -16.25
C ASN A 32 -3.35 -9.29 -15.29
N LYS A 33 -4.52 -9.87 -15.58
CA LYS A 33 -5.74 -9.69 -14.79
C LYS A 33 -5.55 -10.01 -13.30
N HIS A 34 -4.75 -11.01 -12.97
CA HIS A 34 -4.49 -11.39 -11.58
C HIS A 34 -3.69 -10.32 -10.84
N ILE A 35 -2.69 -9.72 -11.50
CA ILE A 35 -1.86 -8.66 -10.92
C ILE A 35 -2.68 -7.39 -10.73
N GLU A 36 -3.48 -7.01 -11.73
CA GLU A 36 -4.38 -5.85 -11.62
C GLU A 36 -5.39 -6.04 -10.49
N ASN A 37 -5.98 -7.23 -10.36
CA ASN A 37 -6.95 -7.50 -9.30
C ASN A 37 -6.31 -7.51 -7.90
N TRP A 38 -5.10 -8.07 -7.77
CA TRP A 38 -4.34 -8.02 -6.51
C TRP A 38 -3.95 -6.59 -6.13
N ASN A 39 -3.52 -5.78 -7.09
CA ASN A 39 -3.18 -4.37 -6.86
C ASN A 39 -4.41 -3.56 -6.45
N ASN A 40 -5.55 -3.78 -7.11
CA ASN A 40 -6.81 -3.15 -6.72
C ASN A 40 -7.26 -3.58 -5.33
N TRP A 41 -7.12 -4.87 -4.99
CA TRP A 41 -7.46 -5.37 -3.66
C TRP A 41 -6.61 -4.72 -2.56
N ARG A 42 -5.30 -4.54 -2.79
CA ARG A 42 -4.43 -3.81 -1.87
C ARG A 42 -4.74 -2.32 -1.81
N GLY A 43 -5.02 -1.69 -2.95
CA GLY A 43 -5.37 -0.27 -3.02
C GLY A 43 -6.69 0.05 -2.32
N ASP A 44 -7.66 -0.87 -2.37
CA ASP A 44 -8.94 -0.74 -1.66
C ASP A 44 -8.89 -1.30 -0.22
N SER A 45 -7.71 -1.61 0.32
CA SER A 45 -7.57 -2.18 1.67
C SER A 45 -8.19 -1.29 2.74
N GLU A 46 -8.07 0.04 2.62
CA GLU A 46 -8.68 1.01 3.53
C GLU A 46 -10.21 0.92 3.56
N LYS A 47 -10.85 0.76 2.39
CA LYS A 47 -12.32 0.64 2.29
C LYS A 47 -12.83 -0.69 2.81
N ARG A 48 -11.99 -1.73 2.72
CA ARG A 48 -12.30 -3.09 3.17
C ARG A 48 -11.91 -3.32 4.63
N PHE A 49 -11.27 -2.34 5.26
CA PHE A 49 -10.82 -2.43 6.63
C PHE A 49 -12.02 -2.60 7.57
N LYS A 50 -11.96 -3.64 8.40
CA LYS A 50 -12.94 -3.88 9.45
C LYS A 50 -12.16 -4.10 10.74
N PHE A 51 -12.45 -3.25 11.71
CA PHE A 51 -11.89 -3.41 13.04
C PHE A 51 -12.72 -4.42 13.82
N ASP A 52 -12.34 -5.70 13.72
CA ASP A 52 -12.95 -6.78 14.47
C ASP A 52 -12.07 -7.21 15.65
N GLY A 53 -12.61 -8.07 16.53
CA GLY A 53 -11.88 -8.55 17.70
C GLY A 53 -10.64 -9.37 17.33
N GLN A 54 -10.63 -10.07 16.21
CA GLN A 54 -9.48 -10.85 15.74
C GLN A 54 -8.35 -9.95 15.24
N PHE A 55 -8.69 -8.90 14.50
CA PHE A 55 -7.79 -7.86 14.06
C PHE A 55 -7.20 -7.14 15.27
N PHE A 56 -8.03 -6.73 16.22
CA PHE A 56 -7.55 -6.10 17.45
C PHE A 56 -6.57 -6.98 18.23
N THR A 57 -6.95 -8.23 18.51
CA THR A 57 -6.09 -9.17 19.25
C THR A 57 -4.79 -9.43 18.51
N SER A 58 -4.81 -9.56 17.18
CA SER A 58 -3.59 -9.74 16.39
C SER A 58 -2.68 -8.50 16.42
N VAL A 59 -3.23 -7.28 16.28
CA VAL A 59 -2.47 -6.03 16.36
C VAL A 59 -1.84 -5.87 17.74
N VAL A 60 -2.58 -6.17 18.81
CA VAL A 60 -2.07 -6.09 20.18
C VAL A 60 -1.00 -7.14 20.44
N ALA A 61 -1.23 -8.39 20.04
CA ALA A 61 -0.27 -9.47 20.23
C ALA A 61 1.04 -9.18 19.48
N TRP A 62 0.96 -8.87 18.19
CA TRP A 62 2.15 -8.55 17.38
C TRP A 62 2.79 -7.21 17.74
N GLY A 63 2.00 -6.27 18.27
CA GLY A 63 2.48 -4.95 18.70
C GLY A 63 3.09 -4.92 20.10
N LEU A 64 2.75 -5.86 20.98
CA LEU A 64 3.26 -5.88 22.36
C LEU A 64 4.24 -7.01 22.62
N VAL A 65 3.99 -8.22 22.09
CA VAL A 65 4.80 -9.41 22.44
C VAL A 65 6.25 -9.27 22.00
N PRO A 66 6.59 -8.88 20.75
CA PRO A 66 7.99 -8.76 20.34
C PRO A 66 8.77 -7.72 21.14
N PHE A 67 8.12 -6.59 21.45
CA PHE A 67 8.74 -5.50 22.22
C PHE A 67 8.88 -5.86 23.70
N GLY A 68 7.89 -6.55 24.27
CA GLY A 68 7.98 -7.09 25.63
C GLY A 68 9.10 -8.13 25.75
N LEU A 69 9.19 -9.07 24.80
CA LEU A 69 10.28 -10.05 24.76
C LEU A 69 11.65 -9.36 24.63
N TYR A 70 11.78 -8.40 23.73
CA TYR A 70 13.01 -7.63 23.57
C TYR A 70 13.39 -6.89 24.86
N TYR A 71 12.43 -6.27 25.53
CA TYR A 71 12.66 -5.59 26.80
C TYR A 71 13.14 -6.56 27.89
N VAL A 72 12.48 -7.70 28.05
CA VAL A 72 12.83 -8.70 29.07
C VAL A 72 14.24 -9.25 28.83
N LEU A 73 14.54 -9.62 27.58
CA LEU A 73 15.87 -10.12 27.21
C LEU A 73 16.96 -9.05 27.42
N GLY A 74 16.71 -7.82 26.98
CA GLY A 74 17.64 -6.71 27.16
C GLY A 74 17.85 -6.33 28.63
N ALA A 75 16.79 -6.35 29.44
CA ALA A 75 16.88 -6.09 30.87
C ALA A 75 17.63 -7.20 31.61
N ASP A 76 17.41 -8.46 31.26
CA ASP A 76 18.14 -9.59 31.84
C ASP A 76 19.63 -9.57 31.47
N GLU A 77 19.94 -9.30 30.20
CA GLU A 77 21.32 -9.17 29.75
C GLU A 77 22.04 -7.99 30.44
N ARG A 78 21.37 -6.84 30.56
CA ARG A 78 21.89 -5.68 31.29
C ARG A 78 22.19 -6.02 32.74
N ARG A 79 21.25 -6.67 33.45
CA ARG A 79 21.47 -7.14 34.84
C ARG A 79 22.69 -8.06 34.95
N LYS A 80 22.82 -9.04 34.06
CA LYS A 80 23.98 -9.94 34.03
C LYS A 80 25.29 -9.21 33.79
N ARG A 81 25.31 -8.22 32.89
CA ARG A 81 26.49 -7.37 32.63
C ARG A 81 26.84 -6.50 33.83
N ASP A 82 25.85 -5.87 34.45
CA ASP A 82 26.02 -4.99 35.60
C ASP A 82 26.55 -5.75 36.83
N LEU A 83 26.04 -6.97 37.07
CA LEU A 83 26.57 -7.88 38.08
C LEU A 83 28.04 -8.25 37.82
N ARG A 84 28.39 -8.55 36.55
CA ARG A 84 29.77 -8.88 36.17
C ARG A 84 30.72 -7.69 36.31
N ASN A 85 30.23 -6.47 36.09
CA ASN A 85 31.03 -5.25 36.14
C ASN A 85 31.06 -4.60 37.54
N GLY A 86 30.38 -5.19 38.53
CA GLY A 86 30.38 -4.70 39.92
C GLY A 86 29.55 -3.43 40.15
N VAL A 87 28.59 -3.12 39.27
CA VAL A 87 27.71 -1.92 39.36
C VAL A 87 26.24 -2.36 39.36
N PRO A 88 25.76 -3.02 40.42
CA PRO A 88 24.53 -3.85 40.35
C PRO A 88 23.20 -3.10 40.23
N GLU A 89 23.16 -1.76 40.20
CA GLU A 89 21.93 -0.98 40.47
C GLU A 89 21.70 0.23 39.52
N ASN A 90 22.45 0.38 38.42
CA ASN A 90 22.22 1.48 37.47
C ASN A 90 21.07 1.18 36.49
N PHE A 91 19.86 1.00 37.02
CA PHE A 91 18.68 0.69 36.21
C PHE A 91 18.11 1.91 35.44
N ARG A 92 18.63 3.13 35.69
CA ARG A 92 18.09 4.40 35.14
C ARG A 92 19.09 5.55 34.90
N GLN A 93 20.39 5.28 34.82
CA GLN A 93 21.32 6.24 34.20
C GLN A 93 21.45 5.94 32.71
#